data_AF-A0A4Q2YFQ5-F1
#
_entry.id   AF-A0A4Q2YFQ5-F1
#
_cell.length_a   1.000
_cell.length_b   1.000
_cell.length_c   1.000
_cell.angle_alpha   90.00
_cell.angle_beta   90.00
_cell.angle_gamma   90.00
#
_symmetry.space_group_name_H-M   'P 1'
#
loop_
_entity.id
_entity.type
_entity.pdbx_description
1 polymer ?
#
loop_
_entity_poly.entity_id
_entity_poly.type
_entity_poly.pdbx_seq_one_letter_code
_entity_poly.pdbx_strand_id
1 'polypeptide(L)'
;MTFELPGIASEVVASQVESPDVPKPGERIISSFTMGQEPRESPFARQYRIQNAEGERLGDVLVVDQPWFDEALCYCGAIVMEQFAIEDGNLLQFSQMAEGVIKIAQATNGTHRAKLDEWTHSKIPTRDFERIGVSLRLHVPSKRTRDEWIDVTRAKRGRNGVIGWLRTGMTVEDLRKIMGVPVKSDASGESYEARRVFYDGHGYLHRLTLPVSGGKLMAPAGEWRQVEEIVPPHQVPDEMEKLVKSWSRSLKQAEEKAAPADVGSHMIPQDQIQQVKEAFQREAPLAGGKQWEDWCGLLIAMNRVGVRDTAAAEMVARRFVDVPELRNREAVEIIDAYGIPGRYAMMASLVEQILDSPGQRDDAHCFFSIASMAEKGGLLTSDHIRKAVDHPNAEIRHDSSLLIDALPRLEARESMKKLMVDPDPSVREQVISIAPRFCELSDESWLRKLADQETDPGCRMYFRVLLDRLKEGR
;
A
#
# COMPACT_ATOMS: atom_id res chain seq x y z
N MET A 1 -2.20 -16.74 -31.78
CA MET A 1 -3.00 -15.50 -31.72
C MET A 1 -2.92 -14.88 -33.09
N THR A 2 -4.04 -14.69 -33.78
CA THR A 2 -4.08 -14.04 -35.09
C THR A 2 -4.62 -12.63 -34.87
N PHE A 3 -3.87 -11.61 -35.27
CA PHE A 3 -4.32 -10.23 -35.23
C PHE A 3 -4.84 -9.90 -36.63
N GLU A 4 -6.16 -9.79 -36.80
CA GLU A 4 -6.69 -9.10 -37.98
C GLU A 4 -6.78 -7.62 -37.63
N LEU A 5 -5.86 -6.83 -38.18
CA LEU A 5 -5.87 -5.37 -38.09
C LEU A 5 -6.59 -4.84 -39.33
N PRO A 6 -7.83 -4.32 -39.23
CA PRO A 6 -8.51 -3.76 -40.38
C PRO A 6 -7.85 -2.43 -40.73
N GLY A 7 -7.17 -2.37 -41.88
CA GLY A 7 -6.81 -1.12 -42.57
C GLY A 7 -5.60 -0.35 -42.03
N ILE A 8 -4.41 -0.97 -42.01
CA ILE A 8 -3.14 -0.23 -41.84
C ILE A 8 -2.30 -0.38 -43.11
N ALA A 9 -1.85 0.74 -43.65
CA ALA A 9 -0.85 0.82 -44.73
C ALA A 9 0.59 0.58 -44.24
N SER A 10 0.77 -0.07 -43.09
CA SER A 10 2.05 -0.49 -42.53
C SER A 10 1.82 -1.76 -41.68
N GLU A 11 2.47 -2.84 -42.09
CA GLU A 11 2.33 -4.17 -41.48
C GLU A 11 2.94 -4.18 -40.07
N VAL A 12 2.11 -4.38 -39.04
CA VAL A 12 2.57 -4.67 -37.67
C VAL A 12 2.48 -6.18 -37.47
N VAL A 13 3.62 -6.84 -37.27
CA VAL A 13 3.70 -8.29 -37.07
C VAL A 13 3.94 -8.58 -35.58
N ALA A 14 3.06 -9.37 -34.97
CA ALA A 14 3.28 -9.92 -33.64
C ALA A 14 3.89 -11.31 -33.76
N SER A 15 5.09 -11.51 -33.20
CA SER A 15 5.77 -12.81 -33.17
C SER A 15 5.76 -13.38 -31.75
N GLN A 16 5.48 -14.67 -31.63
CA GLN A 16 5.56 -15.40 -30.37
C GLN A 16 7.04 -15.69 -30.08
N VAL A 17 7.51 -15.33 -28.89
CA VAL A 17 8.81 -15.78 -28.39
C VAL A 17 8.58 -17.12 -27.68
N GLU A 18 8.85 -18.24 -28.37
CA GLU A 18 8.73 -19.59 -27.78
C GLU A 18 9.98 -19.92 -26.93
N SER A 19 9.76 -20.50 -25.74
CA SER A 19 10.77 -21.23 -24.95
C SER A 19 10.93 -22.64 -25.55
N PRO A 20 12.14 -23.25 -25.57
CA PRO A 20 12.35 -24.50 -26.30
C PRO A 20 11.60 -25.68 -25.67
N ASP A 21 10.67 -26.25 -26.43
CA ASP A 21 10.37 -27.69 -26.64
C ASP A 21 8.87 -27.90 -26.95
N VAL A 22 8.57 -28.23 -28.22
CA VAL A 22 7.50 -29.11 -28.77
C VAL A 22 7.24 -28.74 -30.26
N PRO A 23 7.30 -29.70 -31.22
CA PRO A 23 7.15 -29.41 -32.65
C PRO A 23 5.67 -29.32 -33.13
N LYS A 24 5.43 -28.47 -34.15
CA LYS A 24 4.14 -28.15 -34.82
C LYS A 24 3.82 -29.08 -36.00
N PRO A 25 2.58 -29.02 -36.54
CA PRO A 25 2.44 -28.82 -37.99
C PRO A 25 1.32 -27.85 -38.43
N GLY A 26 1.58 -27.03 -39.46
CA GLY A 26 0.54 -26.35 -40.28
C GLY A 26 0.83 -24.90 -40.76
N GLU A 27 1.74 -24.75 -41.73
CA GLU A 27 1.93 -23.67 -42.74
C GLU A 27 2.23 -22.18 -42.40
N ARG A 28 3.48 -21.81 -42.78
CA ARG A 28 4.07 -20.58 -43.37
C ARG A 28 3.56 -19.17 -42.98
N ILE A 29 4.48 -18.37 -42.40
CA ILE A 29 5.06 -17.12 -42.97
C ILE A 29 6.54 -17.01 -42.51
N ILE A 30 7.41 -16.53 -43.41
CA ILE A 30 8.88 -16.42 -43.30
C ILE A 30 9.28 -15.06 -42.71
N SER A 31 10.12 -15.05 -41.67
CA SER A 31 11.30 -14.16 -41.57
C SER A 31 12.21 -14.61 -40.41
N SER A 32 13.52 -14.54 -40.64
CA SER A 32 14.64 -15.10 -39.88
C SER A 32 14.79 -14.62 -38.43
N PHE A 33 15.24 -15.51 -37.54
CA PHE A 33 15.57 -15.22 -36.14
C PHE A 33 17.10 -15.16 -35.94
N THR A 34 17.58 -14.13 -35.25
CA THR A 34 18.91 -14.09 -34.65
C THR A 34 18.77 -14.38 -33.15
N MET A 35 19.42 -15.44 -32.67
CA MET A 35 19.43 -15.83 -31.26
C MET A 35 20.34 -14.92 -30.44
N GLY A 36 19.80 -14.35 -29.36
CA GLY A 36 20.56 -13.89 -28.19
C GLY A 36 20.03 -14.63 -26.97
N GLN A 37 20.88 -15.42 -26.31
CA GLN A 37 20.56 -16.19 -25.11
C GLN A 37 20.49 -15.29 -23.87
N GLU A 38 19.44 -15.45 -23.06
CA GLU A 38 19.55 -15.57 -21.59
C GLU A 38 18.18 -16.06 -21.04
N PRO A 39 18.10 -17.22 -20.36
CA PRO A 39 16.87 -17.67 -19.72
C PRO A 39 16.72 -17.00 -18.36
N ARG A 40 15.86 -15.99 -18.27
CA ARG A 40 15.21 -15.63 -17.00
C ARG A 40 13.89 -16.40 -16.96
N GLU A 41 13.62 -17.13 -15.87
CA GLU A 41 12.30 -17.68 -15.57
C GLU A 41 11.30 -16.51 -15.56
N SER A 42 10.60 -16.34 -16.68
CA SER A 42 9.68 -15.24 -16.87
C SER A 42 8.46 -15.48 -15.97
N PRO A 43 8.01 -14.50 -15.15
CA PRO A 43 6.77 -14.63 -14.39
C PRO A 43 5.53 -14.67 -15.29
N PHE A 44 5.71 -14.55 -16.62
CA PHE A 44 4.65 -14.55 -17.62
C PHE A 44 4.50 -15.93 -18.24
N ALA A 45 3.26 -16.44 -18.28
CA ALA A 45 2.93 -17.68 -18.97
C ALA A 45 3.26 -17.57 -20.47
N ARG A 46 3.06 -16.39 -21.07
CA ARG A 46 3.49 -16.05 -22.44
C ARG A 46 3.82 -14.56 -22.56
N GLN A 47 4.73 -14.23 -23.48
CA GLN A 47 5.06 -12.85 -23.87
C GLN A 47 5.06 -12.76 -25.40
N TYR A 48 4.37 -11.76 -25.93
CA TYR A 48 4.36 -11.44 -27.36
C TYR A 48 5.01 -10.09 -27.56
N ARG A 49 5.96 -10.00 -28.48
CA ARG A 49 6.65 -8.75 -28.80
C ARG A 49 5.99 -8.10 -30.00
N ILE A 50 5.70 -6.80 -29.88
CA ILE A 50 5.20 -5.97 -30.97
C ILE A 50 6.42 -5.28 -31.60
N GLN A 51 6.61 -5.47 -32.90
CA GLN A 51 7.72 -4.87 -33.65
C GLN A 51 7.21 -4.17 -34.91
N ASN A 52 7.96 -3.18 -35.39
CA ASN A 52 7.77 -2.64 -36.74
C ASN A 52 8.40 -3.57 -37.80
N ALA A 53 8.26 -3.21 -39.08
CA ALA A 53 8.80 -3.97 -40.20
C ALA A 53 10.34 -4.09 -40.16
N GLU A 54 11.00 -3.13 -39.52
CA GLU A 54 12.45 -3.08 -39.32
C GLU A 54 12.93 -3.92 -38.12
N GLY A 55 12.00 -4.55 -37.39
CA GLY A 55 12.30 -5.39 -36.22
C GLY A 55 12.54 -4.61 -34.91
N GLU A 56 12.33 -3.29 -34.90
CA GLU A 56 12.40 -2.47 -33.69
C GLU A 56 11.26 -2.87 -32.74
N ARG A 57 11.60 -3.11 -31.47
CA ARG A 57 10.61 -3.38 -30.42
C ARG A 57 9.82 -2.10 -30.10
N LEU A 58 8.51 -2.18 -30.26
CA LEU A 58 7.57 -1.10 -29.94
C LEU A 58 6.93 -1.27 -28.56
N GLY A 59 6.66 -2.51 -28.15
CA GLY A 59 6.09 -2.87 -26.83
C GLY A 59 5.82 -4.37 -26.75
N ASP A 60 5.29 -4.84 -25.62
CA ASP A 60 4.94 -6.23 -25.42
C ASP A 60 3.48 -6.43 -24.99
N VAL A 61 2.96 -7.63 -25.22
CA VAL A 61 1.75 -8.16 -24.58
C VAL A 61 2.14 -9.30 -23.66
N LEU A 62 1.85 -9.13 -22.38
CA LEU A 62 2.20 -10.04 -21.30
C LEU A 62 0.97 -10.84 -20.89
N VAL A 63 1.06 -12.18 -20.94
CA VAL A 63 -0.02 -13.09 -20.55
C VAL A 63 0.37 -13.87 -19.30
N VAL A 64 -0.52 -13.88 -18.31
CA VAL A 64 -0.34 -14.55 -17.03
C VAL A 64 -1.56 -15.38 -16.65
N ASP A 65 -1.34 -16.42 -15.84
CA ASP A 65 -2.40 -17.23 -15.23
C ASP A 65 -2.93 -16.53 -13.97
N GLN A 66 -3.61 -15.41 -14.20
CA GLN A 66 -4.27 -14.63 -13.16
C GLN A 66 -5.72 -14.36 -13.57
N PRO A 67 -6.69 -14.59 -12.66
CA PRO A 67 -8.10 -14.42 -12.97
C PRO A 67 -8.53 -12.95 -13.03
N TRP A 68 -7.66 -12.03 -12.61
CA TRP A 68 -7.96 -10.61 -12.44
C TRP A 68 -6.85 -9.72 -12.97
N PHE A 69 -7.20 -8.45 -13.19
CA PHE A 69 -6.32 -7.41 -13.72
C PHE A 69 -5.10 -7.14 -12.84
N ASP A 70 -4.05 -6.61 -13.48
CA ASP A 70 -2.89 -6.07 -12.77
C ASP A 70 -3.28 -4.75 -12.10
N GLU A 71 -2.94 -4.63 -10.83
CA GLU A 71 -3.20 -3.45 -10.00
C GLU A 71 -1.88 -2.78 -9.55
N ALA A 72 -0.75 -3.20 -10.13
CA ALA A 72 0.54 -2.55 -9.92
C ALA A 72 0.47 -1.06 -10.31
N LEU A 73 1.05 -0.22 -9.45
CA LEU A 73 1.10 1.23 -9.64
C LEU A 73 2.30 1.61 -10.51
N CYS A 74 2.04 2.40 -11.56
CA CYS A 74 3.08 3.09 -12.30
C CYS A 74 3.02 4.59 -12.03
N TYR A 75 4.15 5.16 -11.66
CA TYR A 75 4.29 6.57 -11.27
C TYR A 75 4.29 7.56 -12.46
N CYS A 76 4.40 7.09 -13.70
CA CYS A 76 4.39 7.94 -14.89
C CYS A 76 2.96 8.37 -15.26
N GLY A 77 2.42 9.39 -14.59
CA GLY A 77 1.08 9.94 -14.85
C GLY A 77 -0.02 9.21 -14.07
N ALA A 78 -0.92 9.99 -13.48
CA ALA A 78 -2.00 9.48 -12.64
C ALA A 78 -3.11 8.85 -13.49
N ILE A 79 -3.54 7.65 -13.11
CA ILE A 79 -4.80 7.08 -13.61
C ILE A 79 -5.94 7.80 -12.91
N VAL A 80 -6.75 8.53 -13.68
CA VAL A 80 -7.91 9.25 -13.14
C VAL A 80 -9.20 8.45 -13.31
N MET A 81 -9.22 7.53 -14.28
CA MET A 81 -10.41 6.75 -14.62
C MET A 81 -10.03 5.35 -15.09
N GLU A 82 -10.84 4.37 -14.71
CA GLU A 82 -10.81 3.02 -15.28
C GLU A 82 -12.13 2.77 -15.99
N GLN A 83 -12.07 2.15 -17.17
CA GLN A 83 -13.24 1.85 -17.97
C GLN A 83 -13.28 0.36 -18.30
N PHE A 84 -14.46 -0.27 -18.16
CA PHE A 84 -14.65 -1.70 -18.42
C PHE A 84 -15.55 -1.95 -19.62
N ALA A 85 -15.16 -2.85 -20.51
CA ALA A 85 -15.98 -3.30 -21.63
C ALA A 85 -16.01 -4.82 -21.68
N ILE A 86 -17.09 -5.39 -22.25
CA ILE A 86 -17.14 -6.82 -22.54
C ILE A 86 -17.19 -6.97 -24.05
N GLU A 87 -16.24 -7.70 -24.58
CA GLU A 87 -16.12 -7.94 -26.01
C GLU A 87 -15.72 -9.40 -26.23
N ASP A 88 -16.47 -10.13 -27.04
CA ASP A 88 -16.25 -11.54 -27.33
C ASP A 88 -16.04 -12.39 -26.06
N GLY A 89 -16.85 -12.13 -25.02
CA GLY A 89 -16.77 -12.81 -23.72
C GLY A 89 -15.52 -12.50 -22.87
N ASN A 90 -14.67 -11.55 -23.29
CA ASN A 90 -13.55 -11.05 -22.50
C ASN A 90 -13.95 -9.79 -21.74
N LEU A 91 -13.49 -9.65 -20.50
CA LEU A 91 -13.56 -8.37 -19.78
C LEU A 91 -12.31 -7.57 -20.12
N LEU A 92 -12.51 -6.38 -20.70
CA LEU A 92 -11.47 -5.40 -20.97
C LEU A 92 -11.43 -4.35 -19.86
N GLN A 93 -10.23 -3.93 -19.49
CA GLN A 93 -9.99 -2.76 -18.66
C GLN A 93 -9.09 -1.77 -19.41
N PHE A 94 -9.51 -0.50 -19.44
CA PHE A 94 -8.72 0.63 -19.89
C PHE A 94 -8.47 1.58 -18.73
N SER A 95 -7.21 1.79 -18.37
CA SER A 95 -6.82 2.79 -17.38
C SER A 95 -6.41 4.08 -18.10
N GLN A 96 -7.12 5.17 -17.83
CA GLN A 96 -7.01 6.43 -18.55
C GLN A 96 -6.43 7.56 -17.67
N MET A 97 -5.70 8.46 -18.32
CA MET A 97 -5.21 9.72 -17.74
C MET A 97 -6.24 10.86 -17.88
N ALA A 98 -5.94 12.04 -17.34
CA ALA A 98 -6.84 13.20 -17.29
C ALA A 98 -7.38 13.63 -18.67
N GLU A 99 -6.61 13.39 -19.72
CA GLU A 99 -6.92 13.72 -21.11
C GLU A 99 -7.64 12.58 -21.85
N GLY A 100 -8.03 11.50 -21.17
CA GLY A 100 -8.69 10.33 -21.75
C GLY A 100 -7.75 9.35 -22.47
N VAL A 101 -6.45 9.66 -22.53
CA VAL A 101 -5.42 8.79 -23.12
C VAL A 101 -5.35 7.47 -22.36
N ILE A 102 -5.42 6.35 -23.09
CA ILE A 102 -5.29 5.02 -22.51
C ILE A 102 -3.82 4.77 -22.15
N LYS A 103 -3.53 4.69 -20.85
CA LYS A 103 -2.20 4.35 -20.33
C LYS A 103 -2.00 2.84 -20.25
N ILE A 104 -3.02 2.09 -19.84
CA ILE A 104 -2.96 0.63 -19.67
C ILE A 104 -4.19 0.00 -20.30
N ALA A 105 -4.00 -1.03 -21.12
CA ALA A 105 -5.07 -1.87 -21.66
C ALA A 105 -4.85 -3.33 -21.24
N GLN A 106 -5.89 -3.95 -20.69
CA GLN A 106 -5.85 -5.33 -20.20
C GLN A 106 -7.10 -6.08 -20.63
N ALA A 107 -6.98 -7.40 -20.79
CA ALA A 107 -8.09 -8.32 -21.03
C ALA A 107 -8.01 -9.50 -20.08
N THR A 108 -9.15 -9.96 -19.55
CA THR A 108 -9.25 -11.19 -18.75
C THR A 108 -10.46 -12.01 -19.16
N ASN A 109 -10.31 -13.33 -19.13
CA ASN A 109 -11.40 -14.30 -19.26
C ASN A 109 -11.77 -14.95 -17.92
N GLY A 110 -11.16 -14.49 -16.81
CA GLY A 110 -11.38 -15.02 -15.47
C GLY A 110 -10.44 -16.18 -15.09
N THR A 111 -9.54 -16.59 -15.98
CA THR A 111 -8.46 -17.56 -15.70
C THR A 111 -7.10 -16.99 -16.09
N HIS A 112 -7.03 -16.37 -17.27
CA HIS A 112 -5.85 -15.71 -17.79
C HIS A 112 -6.10 -14.21 -17.92
N ARG A 113 -5.01 -13.46 -17.84
CA ARG A 113 -4.96 -12.02 -18.11
C ARG A 113 -3.91 -11.74 -19.17
N ALA A 114 -4.29 -10.96 -20.18
CA ALA A 114 -3.35 -10.28 -21.07
C ALA A 114 -3.24 -8.79 -20.67
N LYS A 115 -2.03 -8.25 -20.61
CA LYS A 115 -1.73 -6.83 -20.39
C LYS A 115 -0.86 -6.35 -21.54
N LEU A 116 -1.29 -5.29 -22.22
CA LEU A 116 -0.41 -4.52 -23.10
C LEU A 116 0.54 -3.71 -22.21
N ASP A 117 1.83 -3.68 -22.54
CA ASP A 117 2.83 -2.82 -21.88
C ASP A 117 2.28 -1.40 -21.73
N GLU A 118 2.69 -0.70 -20.68
CA GLU A 118 2.13 0.62 -20.42
C GLU A 118 2.56 1.61 -21.50
N TRP A 119 1.62 2.41 -21.98
CA TRP A 119 1.84 3.32 -23.12
C TRP A 119 3.05 4.23 -22.90
N THR A 120 3.21 4.78 -21.69
CA THR A 120 4.29 5.69 -21.29
C THR A 120 5.69 5.05 -21.35
N HIS A 121 5.76 3.73 -21.44
CA HIS A 121 7.00 2.95 -21.57
C HIS A 121 7.10 2.25 -22.93
N SER A 122 6.14 2.47 -23.82
CA SER A 122 6.12 1.93 -25.17
C SER A 122 6.60 2.97 -26.19
N LYS A 123 7.11 2.51 -27.33
CA LYS A 123 7.34 3.35 -28.51
C LYS A 123 6.12 3.38 -29.44
N ILE A 124 5.00 2.80 -29.02
CA ILE A 124 3.79 2.73 -29.81
C ILE A 124 3.13 4.12 -29.80
N PRO A 125 2.83 4.72 -30.97
CA PRO A 125 2.07 5.96 -31.03
C PRO A 125 0.72 5.80 -30.31
N THR A 126 0.26 6.83 -29.58
CA THR A 126 -0.94 6.76 -28.72
C THR A 126 -2.16 6.18 -29.43
N ARG A 127 -2.44 6.65 -30.66
CA ARG A 127 -3.56 6.17 -31.47
C ARG A 127 -3.47 4.67 -31.78
N ASP A 128 -2.27 4.18 -32.07
CA ASP A 128 -2.06 2.76 -32.37
C ASP A 128 -2.14 1.93 -31.11
N PHE A 129 -1.64 2.46 -29.99
CA PHE A 129 -1.74 1.83 -28.67
C PHE A 129 -3.20 1.61 -28.27
N GLU A 130 -4.02 2.65 -28.40
CA GLU A 130 -5.46 2.58 -28.14
C GLU A 130 -6.14 1.54 -29.02
N ARG A 131 -5.84 1.55 -30.33
CA ARG A 131 -6.39 0.56 -31.28
C ARG A 131 -6.00 -0.88 -30.91
N ILE A 132 -4.74 -1.12 -30.54
CA ILE A 132 -4.28 -2.44 -30.09
C ILE A 132 -5.01 -2.82 -28.80
N GLY A 133 -5.07 -1.91 -27.83
CA GLY A 133 -5.74 -2.12 -26.55
C GLY A 133 -7.21 -2.52 -26.71
N VAL A 134 -7.98 -1.81 -27.54
CA VAL A 134 -9.40 -2.14 -27.77
C VAL A 134 -9.60 -3.46 -28.52
N SER A 135 -8.59 -3.94 -29.24
CA SER A 135 -8.60 -5.23 -29.95
C SER A 135 -8.09 -6.41 -29.11
N LEU A 136 -7.61 -6.17 -27.90
CA LEU A 136 -7.01 -7.21 -27.07
C LEU A 136 -8.07 -8.26 -26.66
N ARG A 137 -7.89 -9.52 -27.07
CA ARG A 137 -8.82 -10.62 -26.72
C ARG A 137 -8.05 -11.88 -26.32
N LEU A 138 -8.58 -12.64 -25.37
CA LEU A 138 -8.15 -14.02 -25.15
C LEU A 138 -9.05 -14.95 -25.97
N HIS A 139 -8.43 -15.97 -26.57
CA HIS A 139 -9.11 -16.93 -27.46
C HIS A 139 -10.21 -17.73 -26.76
N VAL A 140 -10.01 -18.04 -25.48
CA VAL A 140 -11.03 -18.72 -24.68
C VAL A 140 -11.85 -17.65 -23.96
N PRO A 141 -13.11 -17.42 -24.33
CA PRO A 141 -13.96 -16.42 -23.69
C PRO A 141 -14.34 -16.85 -22.27
N SER A 142 -14.69 -15.88 -21.43
CA SER A 142 -15.32 -16.16 -20.14
C SER A 142 -16.74 -16.67 -20.34
N LYS A 143 -17.18 -17.55 -19.44
CA LYS A 143 -18.60 -17.94 -19.33
C LYS A 143 -19.41 -16.93 -18.51
N ARG A 144 -18.75 -15.95 -17.88
CA ARG A 144 -19.42 -14.95 -17.05
C ARG A 144 -20.22 -13.96 -17.90
N THR A 145 -21.43 -13.69 -17.45
CA THR A 145 -22.29 -12.62 -17.92
C THR A 145 -21.76 -11.24 -17.51
N ARG A 146 -22.35 -10.19 -18.07
CA ARG A 146 -22.04 -8.81 -17.69
C ARG A 146 -22.30 -8.53 -16.21
N ASP A 147 -23.43 -9.01 -15.69
CA ASP A 147 -23.80 -8.80 -14.30
C ASP A 147 -22.83 -9.50 -13.35
N GLU A 148 -22.42 -10.73 -13.65
CA GLU A 148 -21.39 -11.44 -12.88
C GLU A 148 -20.04 -10.72 -12.90
N TRP A 149 -19.65 -10.10 -14.02
CA TRP A 149 -18.44 -9.29 -14.07
C TRP A 149 -18.54 -8.01 -13.24
N ILE A 150 -19.70 -7.34 -13.23
CA ILE A 150 -19.96 -6.18 -12.37
C ILE A 150 -19.85 -6.59 -10.89
N ASP A 151 -20.41 -7.73 -10.51
CA ASP A 151 -20.33 -8.25 -9.14
C ASP A 151 -18.88 -8.60 -8.74
N VAL A 152 -18.11 -9.18 -9.65
CA VAL A 152 -16.67 -9.43 -9.42
C VAL A 152 -15.91 -8.11 -9.26
N THR A 153 -16.15 -7.10 -10.11
CA THR A 153 -15.55 -5.77 -9.95
C THR A 153 -15.92 -5.17 -8.60
N ARG A 154 -17.18 -5.27 -8.19
CA ARG A 154 -17.66 -4.76 -6.90
C ARG A 154 -17.00 -5.48 -5.72
N ALA A 155 -16.84 -6.80 -5.78
CA ALA A 155 -16.17 -7.56 -4.74
C ALA A 155 -14.67 -7.22 -4.63
N LYS A 156 -14.00 -6.94 -5.75
CA LYS A 156 -12.57 -6.62 -5.79
C LYS A 156 -12.25 -5.16 -5.44
N ARG A 157 -13.05 -4.21 -5.93
CA ARG A 157 -12.75 -2.77 -5.87
C ARG A 157 -13.80 -1.94 -5.12
N GLY A 158 -14.79 -2.59 -4.53
CA GLY A 158 -15.88 -1.94 -3.84
C GLY A 158 -16.78 -1.11 -4.77
N ARG A 159 -17.56 -0.21 -4.17
CA ARG A 159 -18.53 0.65 -4.88
C ARG A 159 -17.86 1.63 -5.86
N ASN A 160 -16.64 2.09 -5.58
CA ASN A 160 -15.94 3.02 -6.47
C ASN A 160 -15.39 2.33 -7.72
N GLY A 161 -15.10 1.02 -7.64
CA GLY A 161 -14.63 0.24 -8.77
C GLY A 161 -15.68 0.07 -9.86
N VAL A 162 -16.97 0.04 -9.52
CA VAL A 162 -18.03 -0.18 -10.53
C VAL A 162 -18.34 1.04 -11.38
N ILE A 163 -17.78 2.21 -11.06
CA ILE A 163 -17.94 3.46 -11.85
C ILE A 163 -17.45 3.26 -13.29
N GLY A 164 -16.43 2.44 -13.52
CA GLY A 164 -15.91 2.16 -14.86
C GLY A 164 -16.88 1.44 -15.81
N TRP A 165 -17.99 0.93 -15.29
CA TRP A 165 -19.07 0.32 -16.08
C TRP A 165 -20.07 1.33 -16.63
N LEU A 166 -20.10 2.54 -16.07
CA LEU A 166 -21.07 3.57 -16.41
C LEU A 166 -20.82 4.13 -17.82
N ARG A 167 -21.91 4.44 -18.55
CA ARG A 167 -21.88 5.00 -19.90
C ARG A 167 -22.94 6.06 -20.07
N THR A 168 -22.61 7.10 -20.83
CA THR A 168 -23.58 8.10 -21.28
C THR A 168 -24.81 7.43 -21.88
N GLY A 169 -25.99 7.90 -21.50
CA GLY A 169 -27.27 7.38 -21.98
C GLY A 169 -27.85 6.22 -21.17
N MET A 170 -27.11 5.65 -20.20
CA MET A 170 -27.65 4.64 -19.27
C MET A 170 -28.87 5.18 -18.53
N THR A 171 -29.89 4.34 -18.34
CA THR A 171 -31.10 4.73 -17.62
C THR A 171 -30.83 4.80 -16.12
N VAL A 172 -31.65 5.53 -15.36
CA VAL A 172 -31.61 5.52 -13.89
C VAL A 172 -31.71 4.11 -13.31
N GLU A 173 -32.47 3.23 -13.95
CA GLU A 173 -32.59 1.82 -13.54
C GLU A 173 -31.25 1.08 -13.68
N ASP A 174 -30.56 1.26 -14.81
CA ASP A 174 -29.21 0.70 -15.02
C ASP A 174 -28.21 1.24 -14.00
N LEU A 175 -28.26 2.54 -13.71
CA LEU A 175 -27.41 3.17 -12.69
C LEU A 175 -27.62 2.52 -11.33
N ARG A 176 -28.87 2.32 -10.93
CA ARG A 176 -29.21 1.69 -9.63
C ARG A 176 -28.81 0.22 -9.58
N LYS A 177 -28.91 -0.50 -10.71
CA LYS A 177 -28.42 -1.89 -10.81
C LYS A 177 -26.91 -1.98 -10.60
N ILE A 178 -26.15 -1.04 -11.16
CA ILE A 178 -24.68 -1.01 -11.07
C ILE A 178 -24.19 -0.44 -9.74
N MET A 179 -24.71 0.71 -9.32
CA MET A 179 -24.21 1.48 -8.17
C MET A 179 -24.92 1.15 -6.86
N GLY A 180 -26.11 0.53 -6.93
CA GLY A 180 -27.00 0.29 -5.79
C GLY A 180 -28.02 1.43 -5.59
N VAL A 181 -28.53 1.54 -4.37
CA VAL A 181 -29.52 2.57 -4.02
C VAL A 181 -28.80 3.91 -3.76
N PRO A 182 -29.23 5.02 -4.41
CA PRO A 182 -28.69 6.35 -4.18
C PRO A 182 -29.07 6.86 -2.78
N VAL A 183 -28.23 7.71 -2.19
CA VAL A 183 -28.55 8.42 -0.93
C VAL A 183 -29.45 9.64 -1.17
N LYS A 184 -29.42 10.19 -2.38
CA LYS A 184 -30.23 11.34 -2.78
C LYS A 184 -30.54 11.25 -4.27
N SER A 185 -31.79 11.52 -4.63
CA SER A 185 -32.25 11.63 -6.02
C SER A 185 -32.97 12.97 -6.17
N ASP A 186 -32.45 13.89 -6.98
CA ASP A 186 -33.05 15.20 -7.20
C ASP A 186 -32.82 15.71 -8.64
N ALA A 187 -33.16 16.98 -8.91
CA ALA A 187 -32.99 17.59 -10.22
C ALA A 187 -31.52 17.69 -10.70
N SER A 188 -30.55 17.54 -9.80
CA SER A 188 -29.12 17.51 -10.13
C SER A 188 -28.62 16.11 -10.51
N GLY A 189 -29.38 15.06 -10.21
CA GLY A 189 -29.08 13.68 -10.58
C GLY A 189 -29.22 12.68 -9.44
N GLU A 190 -28.45 11.59 -9.53
CA GLU A 190 -28.39 10.52 -8.53
C GLU A 190 -27.09 10.62 -7.73
N SER A 191 -27.18 10.82 -6.41
CA SER A 191 -26.03 10.90 -5.52
C SER A 191 -25.83 9.60 -4.75
N TYR A 192 -24.57 9.16 -4.70
CA TYR A 192 -24.12 7.97 -4.00
C TYR A 192 -23.04 8.34 -3.01
N GLU A 193 -23.01 7.66 -1.87
CA GLU A 193 -21.98 7.86 -0.87
C GLU A 193 -21.22 6.56 -0.61
N ALA A 194 -19.91 6.67 -0.45
CA ALA A 194 -19.05 5.61 0.05
C ALA A 194 -18.25 6.17 1.23
N ARG A 195 -18.57 5.67 2.42
CA ARG A 195 -17.86 6.02 3.65
C ARG A 195 -16.69 5.05 3.82
N ARG A 196 -15.48 5.58 3.88
CA ARG A 196 -14.29 4.84 4.33
C ARG A 196 -13.92 5.38 5.69
N VAL A 197 -13.89 4.54 6.72
CA VAL A 197 -13.44 4.91 8.06
C VAL A 197 -12.18 4.11 8.34
N PHE A 198 -11.12 4.79 8.78
CA PHE A 198 -9.86 4.20 9.21
C PHE A 198 -9.91 3.92 10.72
N TYR A 199 -8.96 3.11 11.19
CA TYR A 199 -8.90 2.65 12.58
C TYR A 199 -8.74 3.80 13.59
N ASP A 200 -8.19 4.94 13.17
CA ASP A 200 -8.02 6.17 13.97
C ASP A 200 -9.29 7.05 14.03
N GLY A 201 -10.41 6.57 13.50
CA GLY A 201 -11.68 7.29 13.44
C GLY A 201 -11.76 8.36 12.34
N HIS A 202 -10.67 8.61 11.61
CA HIS A 202 -10.72 9.41 10.39
C HIS A 202 -11.51 8.69 9.32
N GLY A 203 -12.16 9.43 8.45
CA GLY A 203 -12.78 8.83 7.29
C GLY A 203 -12.88 9.78 6.13
N TYR A 204 -13.15 9.23 4.96
CA TYR A 204 -13.57 10.00 3.80
C TYR A 204 -15.01 9.61 3.45
N LEU A 205 -15.86 10.62 3.30
CA LEU A 205 -17.14 10.49 2.62
C LEU A 205 -16.87 10.81 1.16
N HIS A 206 -16.78 9.78 0.34
CA HIS A 206 -16.78 9.98 -1.10
C HIS A 206 -18.22 10.14 -1.56
N ARG A 207 -18.59 11.35 -1.96
CA ARG A 207 -19.88 11.61 -2.61
C ARG A 207 -19.68 11.65 -4.13
N LEU A 208 -20.43 10.80 -4.81
CA LEU A 208 -20.47 10.71 -6.26
C LEU A 208 -21.84 11.18 -6.73
N THR A 209 -21.91 12.27 -7.48
CA THR A 209 -23.17 12.75 -8.07
C THR A 209 -23.14 12.50 -9.56
N LEU A 210 -24.03 11.63 -10.02
CA LEU A 210 -24.17 11.26 -11.41
C LEU A 210 -25.24 12.13 -12.06
N PRO A 211 -24.90 13.01 -13.02
CA PRO A 211 -25.86 13.92 -13.63
C PRO A 211 -26.84 13.13 -14.51
N VAL A 212 -28.13 13.29 -14.25
CA VAL A 212 -29.21 12.63 -15.00
C VAL A 212 -30.13 13.68 -15.61
N SER A 213 -30.40 13.57 -16.91
CA SER A 213 -31.41 14.37 -17.60
C SER A 213 -32.30 13.49 -18.46
N GLY A 214 -33.62 13.75 -18.44
CA GLY A 214 -34.59 12.91 -19.15
C GLY A 214 -34.56 11.43 -18.73
N GLY A 215 -34.19 11.15 -17.48
CA GLY A 215 -34.05 9.79 -16.94
C GLY A 215 -32.81 9.01 -17.42
N LYS A 216 -31.84 9.70 -18.03
CA LYS A 216 -30.60 9.09 -18.54
C LYS A 216 -29.34 9.80 -18.05
N LEU A 217 -28.27 9.04 -17.85
CA LEU A 217 -26.96 9.55 -17.47
C LEU A 217 -26.40 10.47 -18.56
N MET A 218 -25.96 11.65 -18.17
CA MET A 218 -25.30 12.61 -19.06
C MET A 218 -23.80 12.31 -19.20
N ALA A 219 -23.18 12.84 -20.26
CA ALA A 219 -21.75 12.69 -20.47
C ALA A 219 -20.94 13.34 -19.32
N PRO A 220 -19.77 12.80 -18.95
CA PRO A 220 -18.96 13.39 -17.89
C PRO A 220 -18.53 14.81 -18.26
N ALA A 221 -18.87 15.78 -17.41
CA ALA A 221 -18.39 17.17 -17.53
C ALA A 221 -17.03 17.40 -16.83
N GLY A 222 -16.32 16.33 -16.46
CA GLY A 222 -14.97 16.39 -15.91
C GLY A 222 -14.83 16.01 -14.43
N GLU A 223 -15.88 16.10 -13.61
CA GLU A 223 -15.77 15.77 -12.19
C GLU A 223 -17.03 15.09 -11.66
N TRP A 224 -16.96 13.77 -11.48
CA TRP A 224 -18.05 12.97 -10.90
C TRP A 224 -17.91 12.82 -9.38
N ARG A 225 -16.72 13.05 -8.84
CA ARG A 225 -16.36 12.73 -7.45
C ARG A 225 -16.09 14.00 -6.65
N GLN A 226 -16.85 14.15 -5.56
CA GLN A 226 -16.52 15.06 -4.49
C GLN A 226 -16.02 14.22 -3.30
N VAL A 227 -14.84 14.55 -2.78
CA VAL A 227 -14.30 13.90 -1.58
C VAL A 227 -14.48 14.88 -0.43
N GLU A 228 -15.28 14.48 0.55
CA GLU A 228 -15.44 15.20 1.81
C GLU A 228 -14.69 14.42 2.89
N GLU A 229 -13.76 15.07 3.56
CA GLU A 229 -13.06 14.49 4.71
C GLU A 229 -14.02 14.45 5.91
N ILE A 230 -14.30 13.26 6.42
CA ILE A 230 -15.03 13.08 7.68
C ILE A 230 -14.01 13.19 8.79
N VAL A 231 -13.92 14.41 9.32
CA VAL A 231 -13.13 14.74 10.49
C VAL A 231 -13.89 14.29 11.75
N PRO A 232 -13.30 13.50 12.67
CA PRO A 232 -13.97 13.13 13.91
C PRO A 232 -14.31 14.37 14.77
N PRO A 233 -15.42 14.35 15.53
CA PRO A 233 -16.04 15.53 16.16
C PRO A 233 -15.21 16.19 17.28
N HIS A 234 -14.03 15.65 17.61
CA HIS A 234 -13.16 16.16 18.67
C HIS A 234 -11.73 16.24 18.16
N GLN A 235 -11.50 17.13 17.20
CA GLN A 235 -10.14 17.54 16.87
C GLN A 235 -9.67 18.67 17.78
N VAL A 236 -8.37 18.66 18.05
CA VAL A 236 -7.57 19.85 18.35
C VAL A 236 -8.11 21.01 17.49
N PRO A 237 -8.48 22.17 18.08
CA PRO A 237 -9.14 23.25 17.34
C PRO A 237 -8.47 23.51 15.99
N ASP A 238 -9.23 23.72 14.91
CA ASP A 238 -8.71 23.94 13.53
C ASP A 238 -7.52 24.91 13.47
N GLU A 239 -7.50 25.90 14.36
CA GLU A 239 -6.42 26.87 14.50
C GLU A 239 -5.10 26.23 14.95
N MET A 240 -5.16 25.30 15.91
CA MET A 240 -4.02 24.55 16.41
C MET A 240 -3.56 23.49 15.40
N GLU A 241 -4.46 22.83 14.66
CA GLU A 241 -4.05 21.92 13.58
C GLU A 241 -3.38 22.69 12.43
N LYS A 242 -3.92 23.86 12.05
CA LYS A 242 -3.29 24.77 11.09
C LYS A 242 -1.92 25.25 11.58
N LEU A 243 -1.79 25.55 12.88
CA LEU A 243 -0.54 25.94 13.50
C LEU A 243 0.48 24.80 13.46
N VAL A 244 0.09 23.57 13.82
CA VAL A 244 0.93 22.36 13.79
C VAL A 244 1.36 22.01 12.37
N LYS A 245 0.43 22.04 11.40
CA LYS A 245 0.71 21.80 9.96
C LYS A 245 1.58 22.90 9.36
N SER A 246 1.43 24.14 9.82
CA SER A 246 2.31 25.27 9.45
C SER A 246 3.72 25.06 10.02
N TRP A 247 3.82 24.69 11.30
CA TRP A 247 5.08 24.39 11.98
C TRP A 247 5.81 23.21 11.34
N SER A 248 5.11 22.12 11.05
CA SER A 248 5.68 20.93 10.42
C SER A 248 6.21 21.21 9.01
N ARG A 249 5.52 22.07 8.24
CA ARG A 249 6.00 22.51 6.91
C ARG A 249 7.23 23.41 7.02
N SER A 250 7.21 24.38 7.94
CA SER A 250 8.36 25.26 8.21
C SER A 250 9.58 24.47 8.67
N LEU A 251 9.37 23.43 9.48
CA LEU A 251 10.38 22.49 9.95
C LEU A 251 11.02 21.69 8.82
N LYS A 252 10.20 21.02 7.99
CA LYS A 252 10.71 20.27 6.83
C LYS A 252 11.50 21.16 5.86
N GLN A 253 11.01 22.37 5.62
CA GLN A 253 11.71 23.34 4.77
C GLN A 253 13.04 23.84 5.37
N ALA A 254 13.14 23.90 6.71
CA ALA A 254 14.37 24.25 7.41
C ALA A 254 15.38 23.09 7.40
N GLU A 255 14.92 21.85 7.62
CA GLU A 255 15.73 20.62 7.52
C GLU A 255 16.29 20.43 6.09
N GLU A 256 15.51 20.73 5.06
CA GLU A 256 15.94 20.64 3.65
C GLU A 256 16.96 21.72 3.24
N LYS A 257 17.05 22.84 3.98
CA LYS A 257 17.84 24.02 3.60
C LYS A 257 19.06 24.31 4.48
N ALA A 258 19.19 23.69 5.65
CA ALA A 258 20.24 24.04 6.62
C ALA A 258 21.28 22.92 6.83
N ALA A 259 22.55 23.30 6.95
CA ALA A 259 23.54 22.48 7.63
C ALA A 259 23.17 22.37 9.13
N PRO A 260 23.37 21.21 9.78
CA PRO A 260 22.72 20.82 11.04
C PRO A 260 23.01 21.67 12.30
N ALA A 261 23.72 22.78 12.20
CA ALA A 261 24.12 23.62 13.35
C ALA A 261 23.32 24.93 13.51
N ASP A 262 22.57 25.38 12.48
CA ASP A 262 22.00 26.74 12.47
C ASP A 262 20.46 26.82 12.45
N VAL A 263 19.76 25.69 12.64
CA VAL A 263 18.29 25.69 12.85
C VAL A 263 17.98 26.09 14.30
N GLY A 264 18.48 27.25 14.70
CA GLY A 264 18.20 27.85 15.99
C GLY A 264 16.72 28.25 16.07
N SER A 265 16.25 28.40 17.31
CA SER A 265 14.92 28.82 17.79
C SER A 265 14.28 30.09 17.17
N HIS A 266 14.77 30.59 16.05
CA HIS A 266 14.47 31.89 15.45
C HIS A 266 13.31 31.89 14.45
N MET A 267 12.67 30.75 14.18
CA MET A 267 11.60 30.68 13.18
C MET A 267 10.17 30.76 13.75
N ILE A 268 9.99 30.59 15.06
CA ILE A 268 8.64 30.54 15.66
C ILE A 268 8.45 31.72 16.62
N PRO A 269 7.43 32.56 16.41
CA PRO A 269 7.09 33.64 17.34
C PRO A 269 6.84 33.10 18.77
N GLN A 270 7.43 33.75 19.78
CA GLN A 270 7.35 33.34 21.19
C GLN A 270 5.91 33.33 21.73
N ASP A 271 5.06 34.22 21.24
CA ASP A 271 3.63 34.26 21.54
C ASP A 271 2.89 33.00 21.07
N GLN A 272 3.25 32.47 19.89
CA GLN A 272 2.67 31.21 19.41
C GLN A 272 3.15 30.00 20.23
N ILE A 273 4.43 29.98 20.63
CA ILE A 273 4.94 28.95 21.55
C ILE A 273 4.14 28.97 22.85
N GLN A 274 3.92 30.15 23.41
CA GLN A 274 3.18 30.30 24.67
C GLN A 274 1.72 29.87 24.52
N GLN A 275 1.05 30.24 23.43
CA GLN A 275 -0.32 29.79 23.14
C GLN A 275 -0.42 28.26 23.04
N VAL A 276 0.55 27.62 22.38
CA VAL A 276 0.59 26.15 22.28
C VAL A 276 0.75 25.50 23.65
N LYS A 277 1.66 26.03 24.49
CA LYS A 277 1.86 25.53 25.85
C LYS A 277 0.60 25.64 26.70
N GLU A 278 -0.08 26.79 26.63
CA GLU A 278 -1.34 27.02 27.35
C GLU A 278 -2.46 26.10 26.87
N ALA A 279 -2.57 25.88 25.55
CA ALA A 279 -3.53 24.96 24.98
C ALA A 279 -3.23 23.51 25.39
N PHE A 280 -1.96 23.09 25.35
CA PHE A 280 -1.54 21.77 25.82
C PHE A 280 -1.95 21.56 27.29
N GLN A 281 -1.61 22.50 28.18
CA GLN A 281 -1.93 22.40 29.60
C GLN A 281 -3.43 22.28 29.87
N ARG A 282 -4.26 22.95 29.06
CA ARG A 282 -5.72 22.94 29.19
C ARG A 282 -6.36 21.67 28.63
N GLU A 283 -5.88 21.19 27.48
CA GLU A 283 -6.58 20.18 26.68
C GLU A 283 -5.97 18.78 26.77
N ALA A 284 -4.64 18.68 26.86
CA ALA A 284 -3.95 17.40 26.95
C ALA A 284 -4.35 16.54 28.16
N PRO A 285 -4.73 17.08 29.34
CA PRO A 285 -5.23 16.25 30.46
C PRO A 285 -6.53 15.50 30.14
N LEU A 286 -7.35 16.04 29.23
CA LEU A 286 -8.66 15.50 28.86
C LEU A 286 -8.61 14.70 27.55
N ALA A 287 -7.51 14.79 26.81
CA ALA A 287 -7.35 14.14 25.52
C ALA A 287 -7.29 12.61 25.65
N GLY A 288 -7.85 11.91 24.67
CA GLY A 288 -7.73 10.46 24.51
C GLY A 288 -7.56 10.07 23.05
N GLY A 289 -7.15 8.81 22.81
CA GLY A 289 -6.94 8.27 21.47
C GLY A 289 -6.09 9.18 20.59
N LYS A 290 -6.55 9.46 19.36
CA LYS A 290 -5.83 10.29 18.40
C LYS A 290 -5.49 11.70 18.91
N GLN A 291 -6.37 12.33 19.69
CA GLN A 291 -6.09 13.68 20.20
C GLN A 291 -4.84 13.68 21.09
N TRP A 292 -4.63 12.60 21.85
CA TRP A 292 -3.44 12.42 22.66
C TRP A 292 -2.18 12.21 21.80
N GLU A 293 -2.27 11.42 20.74
CA GLU A 293 -1.19 11.24 19.76
C GLU A 293 -0.81 12.57 19.08
N ASP A 294 -1.79 13.37 18.66
CA ASP A 294 -1.56 14.68 18.05
C ASP A 294 -0.82 15.63 19.01
N TRP A 295 -1.20 15.63 20.30
CA TRP A 295 -0.50 16.40 21.33
C TRP A 295 0.93 15.91 21.58
N CYS A 296 1.16 14.60 21.59
CA CYS A 296 2.50 14.05 21.70
C CYS A 296 3.35 14.42 20.46
N GLY A 297 2.80 14.28 19.25
CA GLY A 297 3.46 14.69 18.02
C GLY A 297 3.86 16.17 18.01
N LEU A 298 3.00 17.05 18.53
CA LEU A 298 3.32 18.48 18.66
C LEU A 298 4.48 18.72 19.64
N LEU A 299 4.51 18.04 20.79
CA LEU A 299 5.62 18.17 21.74
C LEU A 299 6.95 17.67 21.17
N ILE A 300 6.93 16.61 20.36
CA ILE A 300 8.11 16.13 19.63
C ILE A 300 8.59 17.21 18.65
N ALA A 301 7.67 17.77 17.86
CA ALA A 301 7.99 18.83 16.90
C ALA A 301 8.59 20.07 17.60
N MET A 302 8.03 20.47 18.75
CA MET A 302 8.58 21.53 19.60
C MET A 302 10.00 21.22 20.07
N ASN A 303 10.23 20.01 20.57
CA ASN A 303 11.55 19.61 21.04
C ASN A 303 12.59 19.63 19.91
N ARG A 304 12.22 19.25 18.69
CA ARG A 304 13.11 19.26 17.51
C ARG A 304 13.56 20.67 17.11
N VAL A 305 12.76 21.71 17.36
CA VAL A 305 13.15 23.13 17.17
C VAL A 305 13.80 23.76 18.40
N GLY A 306 14.19 22.95 19.40
CA GLY A 306 14.81 23.44 20.63
C GLY A 306 13.84 24.08 21.62
N VAL A 307 12.53 23.99 21.39
CA VAL A 307 11.51 24.46 22.34
C VAL A 307 11.16 23.32 23.29
N ARG A 308 11.69 23.40 24.52
CA ARG A 308 11.42 22.40 25.55
C ARG A 308 10.28 22.84 26.48
N ASP A 309 9.38 21.91 26.78
CA ASP A 309 8.39 22.04 27.85
C ASP A 309 8.45 20.83 28.79
N THR A 310 9.24 20.94 29.86
CA THR A 310 9.43 19.84 30.81
C THR A 310 8.14 19.50 31.56
N ALA A 311 7.29 20.48 31.88
CA ALA A 311 6.03 20.23 32.58
C ALA A 311 5.06 19.42 31.71
N ALA A 312 5.00 19.73 30.41
CA ALA A 312 4.23 18.95 29.44
C ALA A 312 4.76 17.51 29.31
N ALA A 313 6.09 17.34 29.24
CA ALA A 313 6.71 16.02 29.17
C ALA A 313 6.49 15.18 30.44
N GLU A 314 6.51 15.79 31.62
CA GLU A 314 6.17 15.13 32.89
C GLU A 314 4.70 14.70 32.94
N MET A 315 3.79 15.48 32.35
CA MET A 315 2.39 15.10 32.19
C MET A 315 2.25 13.89 31.25
N VAL A 316 2.97 13.89 30.12
CA VAL A 316 3.03 12.73 29.21
C VAL A 316 3.51 11.49 29.93
N ALA A 317 4.63 11.58 30.65
CA ALA A 317 5.17 10.45 31.41
C ALA A 317 4.16 9.89 32.43
N ARG A 318 3.45 10.77 33.14
CA ARG A 318 2.44 10.37 34.12
C ARG A 318 1.25 9.67 33.45
N ARG A 319 0.66 10.29 32.42
CA ARG A 319 -0.49 9.69 31.72
C ARG A 319 -0.14 8.39 31.00
N PHE A 320 1.09 8.28 30.48
CA PHE A 320 1.60 7.06 29.85
C PHE A 320 1.62 5.87 30.83
N VAL A 321 1.94 6.12 32.10
CA VAL A 321 1.89 5.09 33.15
C VAL A 321 0.44 4.82 33.56
N ASP A 322 -0.32 5.87 33.86
CA ASP A 322 -1.63 5.80 34.52
C ASP A 322 -2.76 5.31 33.58
N VAL A 323 -2.63 5.51 32.27
CA VAL A 323 -3.69 5.25 31.28
C VAL A 323 -3.14 4.40 30.13
N PRO A 324 -3.27 3.06 30.20
CA PRO A 324 -2.71 2.15 29.19
C PRO A 324 -3.12 2.43 27.75
N GLU A 325 -4.35 2.90 27.53
CA GLU A 325 -4.92 3.20 26.22
C GLU A 325 -4.27 4.43 25.55
N LEU A 326 -3.44 5.17 26.30
CA LEU A 326 -2.71 6.34 25.82
C LEU A 326 -1.23 6.06 25.59
N ARG A 327 -0.81 4.80 25.77
CA ARG A 327 0.55 4.38 25.44
C ARG A 327 0.69 4.32 23.94
N ASN A 328 1.54 5.19 23.40
CA ASN A 328 1.89 5.21 21.98
C ASN A 328 3.39 5.48 21.83
N ARG A 329 3.89 5.33 20.61
CA ARG A 329 5.29 5.53 20.26
C ARG A 329 5.78 6.97 20.55
N GLU A 330 4.95 7.96 20.27
CA GLU A 330 5.28 9.37 20.43
C GLU A 330 5.52 9.73 21.91
N ALA A 331 4.70 9.20 22.81
CA ALA A 331 4.87 9.37 24.25
C ALA A 331 6.21 8.79 24.73
N VAL A 332 6.61 7.61 24.21
CA VAL A 332 7.91 7.00 24.48
C VAL A 332 9.05 7.90 24.01
N GLU A 333 8.97 8.47 22.80
CA GLU A 333 9.97 9.40 22.25
C GLU A 333 10.10 10.66 23.11
N ILE A 334 8.99 11.24 23.57
CA ILE A 334 8.99 12.39 24.49
C ILE A 334 9.70 12.03 25.80
N ILE A 335 9.35 10.90 26.40
CA ILE A 335 9.92 10.46 27.67
C ILE A 335 11.46 10.29 27.55
N ASP A 336 11.95 9.76 26.43
CA ASP A 336 13.38 9.64 26.16
C ASP A 336 14.04 11.00 25.92
N ALA A 337 13.50 11.78 24.97
CA ALA A 337 14.08 13.04 24.51
C ALA A 337 14.13 14.09 25.63
N TYR A 338 13.14 14.07 26.52
CA TYR A 338 13.11 14.96 27.68
C TYR A 338 13.93 14.44 28.86
N GLY A 339 14.43 13.21 28.80
CA GLY A 339 15.28 12.64 29.84
C GLY A 339 14.54 12.43 31.16
N ILE A 340 13.26 12.04 31.11
CA ILE A 340 12.42 11.87 32.30
C ILE A 340 13.13 10.95 33.32
N PRO A 341 13.22 11.35 34.62
CA PRO A 341 13.85 10.53 35.64
C PRO A 341 13.19 9.16 35.78
N GLY A 342 13.99 8.10 35.89
CA GLY A 342 13.49 6.73 36.02
C GLY A 342 12.89 6.13 34.75
N ARG A 343 12.96 6.81 33.59
CA ARG A 343 12.35 6.33 32.34
C ARG A 343 12.70 4.90 31.95
N TYR A 344 13.94 4.45 32.12
CA TYR A 344 14.32 3.08 31.77
C TYR A 344 13.66 2.05 32.67
N ALA A 345 13.62 2.30 33.99
CA ALA A 345 12.96 1.42 34.95
C ALA A 345 11.44 1.39 34.73
N MET A 346 10.86 2.54 34.38
CA MET A 346 9.45 2.64 33.96
C MET A 346 9.17 1.74 32.75
N MET A 347 9.98 1.84 31.69
CA MET A 347 9.79 1.02 30.48
C MET A 347 10.00 -0.46 30.75
N ALA A 348 11.00 -0.84 31.55
CA ALA A 348 11.22 -2.23 31.94
C ALA A 348 10.03 -2.82 32.70
N SER A 349 9.45 -2.04 33.64
CA SER A 349 8.22 -2.44 34.35
C SER A 349 7.05 -2.65 33.38
N LEU A 350 6.91 -1.79 32.37
CA LEU A 350 5.87 -1.92 31.36
C LEU A 350 6.08 -3.13 30.44
N VAL A 351 7.33 -3.46 30.07
CA VAL A 351 7.63 -4.69 29.34
C VAL A 351 7.09 -5.90 30.09
N GLU A 352 7.39 -6.03 31.38
CA GLU A 352 6.91 -7.16 32.20
C GLU A 352 5.38 -7.21 32.26
N GLN A 353 4.74 -6.07 32.50
CA GLN A 353 3.27 -5.97 32.51
C GLN A 353 2.63 -6.39 31.19
N ILE A 354 3.24 -6.00 30.05
CA ILE A 354 2.75 -6.36 28.73
C ILE A 354 2.92 -7.86 28.49
N LEU A 355 4.08 -8.42 28.80
CA LEU A 355 4.41 -9.83 28.55
C LEU A 355 3.69 -10.81 29.47
N ASP A 356 3.34 -10.40 30.69
CA ASP A 356 2.60 -11.24 31.64
C ASP A 356 1.08 -11.22 31.38
N SER A 357 0.60 -10.41 30.44
CA SER A 357 -0.83 -10.23 30.16
C SER A 357 -1.33 -11.21 29.09
N PRO A 358 -2.32 -12.06 29.41
CA PRO A 358 -2.86 -13.00 28.43
C PRO A 358 -3.82 -12.28 27.45
N GLY A 359 -3.37 -11.99 26.23
CA GLY A 359 -4.27 -11.63 25.12
C GLY A 359 -3.90 -10.37 24.33
N GLN A 360 -4.89 -9.82 23.62
CA GLN A 360 -4.79 -8.55 22.91
C GLN A 360 -4.82 -7.40 23.92
N ARG A 361 -3.86 -6.48 23.80
CA ARG A 361 -3.79 -5.24 24.58
C ARG A 361 -3.72 -4.07 23.62
N ASP A 362 -4.34 -2.97 24.00
CA ASP A 362 -4.31 -1.74 23.20
C ASP A 362 -2.89 -1.15 23.11
N ASP A 363 -1.99 -1.46 24.05
CA ASP A 363 -0.59 -0.98 24.08
C ASP A 363 0.41 -1.88 23.33
N ALA A 364 -0.04 -2.99 22.71
CA ALA A 364 0.83 -3.91 21.98
C ALA A 364 1.56 -3.23 20.82
N HIS A 365 0.92 -2.27 20.14
CA HIS A 365 1.46 -1.52 19.00
C HIS A 365 2.68 -0.64 19.32
N CYS A 366 2.95 -0.37 20.60
CA CYS A 366 4.11 0.41 21.03
C CYS A 366 5.16 -0.45 21.75
N PHE A 367 4.99 -1.78 21.78
CA PHE A 367 5.86 -2.70 22.51
C PHE A 367 7.33 -2.55 22.11
N PHE A 368 7.67 -2.52 20.82
CA PHE A 368 9.05 -2.32 20.37
C PHE A 368 9.67 -1.04 20.95
N SER A 369 8.93 0.06 20.99
CA SER A 369 9.43 1.34 21.49
C SER A 369 9.72 1.27 23.00
N ILE A 370 8.81 0.65 23.77
CA ILE A 370 8.99 0.42 25.21
C ILE A 370 10.19 -0.52 25.45
N ALA A 371 10.26 -1.64 24.73
CA ALA A 371 11.31 -2.63 24.89
C ALA A 371 12.70 -2.09 24.51
N SER A 372 12.80 -1.36 23.40
CA SER A 372 14.05 -0.70 22.98
C SER A 372 14.52 0.34 24.01
N MET A 373 13.61 1.04 24.68
CA MET A 373 13.99 1.92 25.78
C MET A 373 14.48 1.16 27.01
N ALA A 374 13.82 0.06 27.39
CA ALA A 374 14.31 -0.78 28.47
C ALA A 374 15.71 -1.35 28.15
N GLU A 375 15.95 -1.71 26.88
CA GLU A 375 17.24 -2.17 26.38
C GLU A 375 18.33 -1.08 26.49
N LYS A 376 18.03 0.16 26.09
CA LYS A 376 18.95 1.31 26.27
C LYS A 376 19.39 1.50 27.73
N GLY A 377 18.51 1.15 28.68
CA GLY A 377 18.81 1.18 30.11
C GLY A 377 19.51 -0.07 30.65
N GLY A 378 19.75 -1.09 29.82
CA GLY A 378 20.29 -2.39 30.24
C GLY A 378 19.31 -3.24 31.07
N LEU A 379 18.00 -2.97 30.96
CA LEU A 379 16.96 -3.62 31.76
C LEU A 379 16.08 -4.58 30.95
N LEU A 380 16.29 -4.67 29.64
CA LEU A 380 15.69 -5.72 28.81
C LEU A 380 16.55 -6.99 28.92
N THR A 381 15.96 -8.10 29.35
CA THR A 381 16.64 -9.39 29.52
C THR A 381 16.34 -10.33 28.36
N SER A 382 17.18 -11.36 28.18
CA SER A 382 16.89 -12.44 27.22
C SER A 382 15.57 -13.15 27.54
N ASP A 383 15.18 -13.25 28.82
CA ASP A 383 13.90 -13.84 29.22
C ASP A 383 12.71 -13.01 28.73
N HIS A 384 12.80 -11.68 28.74
CA HIS A 384 11.76 -10.83 28.14
C HIS A 384 11.61 -11.11 26.64
N ILE A 385 12.72 -11.23 25.93
CA ILE A 385 12.70 -11.49 24.48
C ILE A 385 12.11 -12.88 24.20
N ARG A 386 12.49 -13.91 24.97
CA ARG A 386 11.90 -15.27 24.88
C ARG A 386 10.39 -15.24 25.09
N LYS A 387 9.92 -14.56 26.15
CA LYS A 387 8.48 -14.37 26.41
C LYS A 387 7.80 -13.66 25.24
N ALA A 388 8.43 -12.63 24.66
CA ALA A 388 7.88 -11.85 23.56
C ALA A 388 7.73 -12.66 22.26
N VAL A 389 8.74 -13.47 21.92
CA VAL A 389 8.71 -14.40 20.76
C VAL A 389 7.58 -15.42 20.89
N ASP A 390 7.23 -15.80 22.11
CA ASP A 390 6.22 -16.82 22.42
C ASP A 390 4.86 -16.22 22.78
N HIS A 391 4.73 -14.90 22.70
CA HIS A 391 3.56 -14.18 23.19
C HIS A 391 2.32 -14.50 22.35
N PRO A 392 1.11 -14.65 22.93
CA PRO A 392 -0.10 -14.94 22.17
C PRO A 392 -0.50 -13.83 21.17
N ASN A 393 -0.15 -12.58 21.46
CA ASN A 393 -0.39 -11.43 20.57
C ASN A 393 0.64 -11.39 19.42
N ALA A 394 0.16 -11.42 18.17
CA ALA A 394 0.99 -11.39 16.96
C ALA A 394 1.80 -10.09 16.82
N GLU A 395 1.28 -8.95 17.29
CA GLU A 395 2.00 -7.67 17.21
C GLU A 395 3.23 -7.65 18.12
N ILE A 396 3.13 -8.24 19.31
CA ILE A 396 4.30 -8.42 20.21
C ILE A 396 5.31 -9.38 19.58
N ARG A 397 4.86 -10.47 18.94
CA ARG A 397 5.77 -11.38 18.22
C ARG A 397 6.43 -10.69 17.02
N HIS A 398 5.68 -9.89 16.26
CA HIS A 398 6.18 -9.06 15.17
C HIS A 398 7.30 -8.14 15.67
N ASP A 399 7.05 -7.38 16.74
CA ASP A 399 8.01 -6.45 17.33
C ASP A 399 9.21 -7.17 17.96
N SER A 400 8.99 -8.35 18.55
CA SER A 400 10.05 -9.16 19.14
C SER A 400 11.10 -9.59 18.11
N SER A 401 10.72 -9.74 16.84
CA SER A 401 11.65 -10.09 15.77
C SER A 401 12.80 -9.08 15.66
N LEU A 402 12.55 -7.80 15.96
CA LEU A 402 13.56 -6.74 15.95
C LEU A 402 14.51 -6.78 17.17
N LEU A 403 14.17 -7.57 18.19
CA LEU A 403 14.91 -7.67 19.45
C LEU A 403 15.75 -8.96 19.55
N ILE A 404 15.51 -9.95 18.68
CA ILE A 404 16.21 -11.25 18.76
C ILE A 404 17.72 -11.14 18.55
N ASP A 405 18.22 -10.06 17.95
CA ASP A 405 19.65 -9.77 17.83
C ASP A 405 20.35 -9.64 19.22
N ALA A 406 19.60 -9.35 20.28
CA ALA A 406 20.11 -9.30 21.65
C ALA A 406 20.18 -10.68 22.34
N LEU A 407 19.71 -11.75 21.69
CA LEU A 407 19.87 -13.13 22.17
C LEU A 407 21.23 -13.70 21.74
N PRO A 408 21.75 -14.75 22.42
CA PRO A 408 22.87 -15.53 21.92
C PRO A 408 22.61 -16.02 20.48
N ARG A 409 23.61 -15.93 19.60
CA ARG A 409 23.45 -16.16 18.13
C ARG A 409 22.66 -17.42 17.75
N LEU A 410 22.92 -18.54 18.42
CA LEU A 410 22.20 -19.80 18.15
C LEU A 410 20.72 -19.69 18.51
N GLU A 411 20.44 -19.09 19.66
CA GLU A 411 19.08 -18.87 20.14
C GLU A 411 18.33 -17.85 19.29
N ALA A 412 18.99 -16.74 18.91
CA ALA A 412 18.45 -15.75 17.98
C ALA A 412 18.02 -16.40 16.65
N ARG A 413 18.85 -17.31 16.13
CA ARG A 413 18.58 -18.08 14.91
C ARG A 413 17.42 -19.06 15.10
N GLU A 414 17.28 -19.70 16.25
CA GLU A 414 16.12 -20.57 16.56
C GLU A 414 14.82 -19.75 16.67
N SER A 415 14.85 -18.62 17.37
CA SER A 415 13.72 -17.68 17.47
C SER A 415 13.32 -17.14 16.09
N MET A 416 14.29 -16.78 15.25
CA MET A 416 14.04 -16.40 13.85
C MET A 416 13.33 -17.53 13.08
N LYS A 417 13.84 -18.77 13.15
CA LYS A 417 13.23 -19.91 12.45
C LYS A 417 11.82 -20.19 12.93
N LYS A 418 11.55 -20.00 14.22
CA LYS A 418 10.22 -20.12 14.82
C LYS A 418 9.26 -19.06 14.28
N LEU A 419 9.66 -17.79 14.28
CA LEU A 419 8.84 -16.69 13.77
C LEU A 419 8.62 -16.77 12.25
N MET A 420 9.54 -17.38 11.49
CA MET A 420 9.39 -17.56 10.02
C MET A 420 8.26 -18.52 9.63
N VAL A 421 7.74 -19.29 10.59
CA VAL A 421 6.57 -20.16 10.42
C VAL A 421 5.40 -19.72 11.29
N ASP A 422 5.40 -18.46 11.74
CA ASP A 422 4.30 -17.89 12.53
C ASP A 422 2.97 -17.98 11.77
N PRO A 423 1.83 -18.23 12.43
CA PRO A 423 0.53 -18.19 11.76
C PRO A 423 0.19 -16.81 11.15
N ASP A 424 0.67 -15.72 11.73
CA ASP A 424 0.41 -14.37 11.23
C ASP A 424 1.38 -13.98 10.10
N PRO A 425 0.88 -13.61 8.90
CA PRO A 425 1.73 -13.24 7.77
C PRO A 425 2.57 -11.99 8.04
N SER A 426 2.12 -11.07 8.88
CA SER A 426 2.84 -9.83 9.21
C SER A 426 4.09 -10.14 10.04
N VAL A 427 3.97 -11.07 10.99
CA VAL A 427 5.13 -11.59 11.76
C VAL A 427 6.12 -12.26 10.82
N ARG A 428 5.64 -13.13 9.90
CA ARG A 428 6.48 -13.80 8.90
C ARG A 428 7.19 -12.80 8.00
N GLU A 429 6.47 -11.82 7.44
CA GLU A 429 7.03 -10.78 6.57
C GLU A 429 8.19 -10.04 7.26
N GLN A 430 7.95 -9.58 8.49
CA GLN A 430 8.94 -8.84 9.26
C GLN A 430 10.18 -9.67 9.53
N VAL A 431 10.04 -10.93 9.97
CA VAL A 431 11.20 -11.79 10.25
C VAL A 431 11.96 -12.19 8.97
N ILE A 432 11.29 -12.43 7.84
CA ILE A 432 11.95 -12.73 6.56
C ILE A 432 12.81 -11.53 6.14
N SER A 433 12.35 -10.30 6.38
CA SER A 433 13.09 -9.08 6.03
C SER A 433 14.44 -8.96 6.77
N ILE A 434 14.52 -9.45 8.01
CA ILE A 434 15.73 -9.42 8.85
C ILE A 434 16.51 -10.74 8.85
N ALA A 435 15.95 -11.81 8.29
CA ALA A 435 16.57 -13.13 8.16
C ALA A 435 17.99 -13.11 7.55
N PRO A 436 18.38 -12.21 6.64
CA PRO A 436 19.77 -12.15 6.14
C PRO A 436 20.84 -11.98 7.24
N ARG A 437 20.48 -11.48 8.43
CA ARG A 437 21.40 -11.34 9.57
C ARG A 437 21.75 -12.68 10.24
N PHE A 438 20.84 -13.66 10.12
CA PHE A 438 20.89 -14.92 10.87
C PHE A 438 21.04 -16.15 9.98
N CYS A 439 20.55 -16.08 8.73
CA CYS A 439 20.60 -17.18 7.79
C CYS A 439 22.01 -17.42 7.25
N GLU A 440 22.30 -18.70 7.00
CA GLU A 440 23.54 -19.18 6.43
C GLU A 440 23.22 -19.96 5.15
N LEU A 441 24.21 -20.22 4.30
CA LEU A 441 24.02 -20.99 3.07
C LEU A 441 23.42 -22.38 3.33
N SER A 442 23.71 -22.98 4.49
CA SER A 442 23.14 -24.27 4.89
C SER A 442 21.61 -24.24 5.05
N ASP A 443 21.00 -23.06 5.19
CA ASP A 443 19.55 -22.90 5.30
C ASP A 443 18.82 -22.84 3.95
N GLU A 444 19.54 -22.76 2.83
CA GLU A 444 18.94 -22.54 1.50
C GLU A 444 17.84 -23.58 1.20
N SER A 445 18.10 -24.86 1.47
CA SER A 445 17.14 -25.94 1.23
C SER A 445 15.86 -25.80 2.07
N TRP A 446 16.00 -25.37 3.33
CA TRP A 446 14.87 -25.13 4.23
C TRP A 446 14.07 -23.89 3.81
N LEU A 447 14.75 -22.81 3.46
CA LEU A 447 14.13 -21.57 2.98
C LEU A 447 13.35 -21.78 1.68
N ARG A 448 13.88 -22.58 0.74
CA ARG A 448 13.17 -22.96 -0.49
C ARG A 448 11.86 -23.68 -0.18
N LYS A 449 11.92 -24.67 0.72
CA LYS A 449 10.73 -25.41 1.15
C LYS A 449 9.69 -24.49 1.77
N LEU A 450 10.09 -23.53 2.60
CA LEU A 450 9.17 -22.54 3.16
C LEU A 450 8.57 -21.63 2.08
N ALA A 451 9.39 -21.13 1.16
CA ALA A 451 8.94 -20.29 0.06
C ALA A 451 7.90 -20.99 -0.83
N ASP A 452 8.09 -22.29 -1.11
CA ASP A 452 7.17 -23.12 -1.90
C ASP A 452 5.83 -23.35 -1.18
N GLN A 453 5.83 -23.32 0.15
CA GLN A 453 4.65 -23.52 1.00
C GLN A 453 3.93 -22.20 1.34
N GLU A 454 4.54 -21.05 1.05
CA GLU A 454 4.03 -19.75 1.45
C GLU A 454 2.83 -19.30 0.58
N THR A 455 1.72 -19.02 1.26
CA THR A 455 0.46 -18.61 0.64
C THR A 455 0.32 -17.08 0.54
N ASP A 456 0.99 -16.34 1.41
CA ASP A 456 0.94 -14.88 1.43
C ASP A 456 1.81 -14.26 0.31
N PRO A 457 1.25 -13.39 -0.56
CA PRO A 457 2.00 -12.77 -1.65
C PRO A 457 3.20 -11.92 -1.20
N GLY A 458 3.08 -11.21 -0.07
CA GLY A 458 4.16 -10.38 0.48
C GLY A 458 5.32 -11.25 0.93
N CYS A 459 5.04 -12.25 1.77
CA CYS A 459 6.03 -13.20 2.25
C CYS A 459 6.75 -13.93 1.09
N ARG A 460 6.03 -14.36 0.04
CA ARG A 460 6.65 -14.98 -1.16
C ARG A 460 7.67 -14.05 -1.84
N MET A 461 7.36 -12.76 -1.95
CA MET A 461 8.27 -11.78 -2.52
C MET A 461 9.54 -11.69 -1.65
N TYR A 462 9.41 -11.56 -0.33
CA TYR A 462 10.56 -11.46 0.56
C TYR A 462 11.41 -12.74 0.59
N PHE A 463 10.79 -13.91 0.51
CA PHE A 463 11.53 -15.18 0.38
C PHE A 463 12.39 -15.22 -0.88
N ARG A 464 11.87 -14.73 -2.02
CA ARG A 464 12.66 -14.63 -3.26
C ARG A 464 13.87 -13.72 -3.06
N VAL A 465 13.65 -12.52 -2.51
CA VAL A 465 14.73 -11.57 -2.21
C VAL A 465 15.78 -12.18 -1.26
N LEU A 466 15.35 -12.90 -0.23
CA LEU A 466 16.23 -13.58 0.72
C LEU A 466 17.06 -14.67 0.03
N LEU A 467 16.45 -15.52 -0.79
CA LEU A 467 17.12 -16.59 -1.51
C LEU A 467 18.11 -16.04 -2.55
N ASP A 468 17.79 -14.93 -3.20
CA ASP A 468 18.69 -14.28 -4.15
C ASP A 468 19.89 -13.65 -3.43
N ARG A 469 19.67 -12.96 -2.30
CA ARG A 469 20.76 -12.43 -1.46
C ARG A 469 21.71 -13.52 -0.93
N LEU A 470 21.17 -14.67 -0.54
CA LEU A 470 21.99 -15.81 -0.10
C LEU A 470 22.86 -16.36 -1.24
N LYS A 471 22.43 -16.25 -2.50
CA LYS A 471 23.24 -16.62 -3.66
C LYS A 471 24.28 -15.56 -4.04
N GLU A 472 23.98 -14.28 -3.84
CA GLU A 472 24.89 -13.16 -4.16
C GLU A 472 26.06 -13.05 -3.18
N GLY A 473 25.93 -13.57 -1.96
CA GLY A 473 27.04 -13.73 -1.01
C GLY A 473 28.05 -14.85 -1.38
N ARG A 474 28.07 -15.30 -2.65
CA ARG A 474 28.97 -16.33 -3.19
C ARG A 474 30.20 -15.75 -3.85
#